data_AF-A0A2S6GDK3-F1
#
_entry.id   AF-A0A2S6GDK3-F1
#
_cell.length_a   1.000
_cell.length_b   1.000
_cell.length_c   1.000
_cell.angle_alpha   90.00
_cell.angle_beta   90.00
_cell.angle_gamma   90.00
#
_symmetry.space_group_name_H-M   'P 1'
#
loop_
_entity.id
_entity.type
_entity.pdbx_description
1 polymer ?
#
loop_
_entity_poly.entity_id
_entity_poly.type
_entity_poly.pdbx_seq_one_letter_code
_entity_poly.pdbx_strand_id
1 'polypeptide(L)'
;MTRTTLLGALAASAACVVALAAPASAAPAGSYWSCELPGGYTYTDSGITQGCAHLFYVTAPSTGLWACYVPTGYTHTAVQRSNKCWLNGSNSQYLLAAV
;
A
#
# COMPACT_ATOMS: atom_id res chain seq x y z
N MET A 1 42.86 26.45 -57.55
CA MET A 1 42.81 25.58 -56.36
C MET A 1 41.36 25.57 -55.89
N THR A 2 40.62 24.50 -56.17
CA THR A 2 39.18 24.39 -55.85
C THR A 2 38.88 22.94 -55.45
N ARG A 3 37.94 22.77 -54.50
CA ARG A 3 37.44 21.55 -53.80
C ARG A 3 37.95 21.52 -52.34
N THR A 4 37.14 21.30 -51.29
CA THR A 4 35.98 20.41 -51.19
C THR A 4 35.10 20.83 -49.98
N THR A 5 33.80 20.96 -50.18
CA THR A 5 32.72 20.97 -49.16
C THR A 5 32.62 19.64 -48.44
N LEU A 6 32.34 19.60 -47.12
CA LEU A 6 31.47 18.55 -46.55
C LEU A 6 30.89 18.90 -45.17
N LEU A 7 29.58 19.18 -45.22
CA LEU A 7 28.52 18.84 -44.27
C LEU A 7 28.88 18.68 -42.78
N GLY A 8 28.56 19.73 -42.00
CA GLY A 8 28.41 19.64 -40.55
C GLY A 8 27.16 18.82 -40.20
N ALA A 9 27.37 17.69 -39.54
CA ALA A 9 26.32 16.81 -39.07
C ALA A 9 25.44 17.51 -38.01
N LEU A 10 24.16 17.69 -38.33
CA LEU A 10 23.11 18.03 -37.36
C LEU A 10 22.89 16.81 -36.46
N ALA A 11 23.49 16.82 -35.27
CA ALA A 11 23.20 15.85 -34.23
C ALA A 11 21.76 16.05 -33.73
N ALA A 12 20.88 15.12 -34.08
CA ALA A 12 19.50 15.09 -33.59
C ALA A 12 19.50 14.71 -32.09
N SER A 13 19.21 15.68 -31.23
CA SER A 13 19.06 15.48 -29.79
C SER A 13 17.78 14.70 -29.50
N ALA A 14 17.89 13.39 -29.33
CA ALA A 14 16.81 12.55 -28.83
C ALA A 14 16.62 12.77 -27.32
N ALA A 15 15.70 13.65 -26.93
CA ALA A 15 15.27 13.79 -25.56
C ALA A 15 14.32 12.63 -25.21
N CYS A 16 14.87 11.57 -24.61
CA CYS A 16 14.08 10.45 -24.10
C CYS A 16 13.36 10.92 -22.83
N VAL A 17 12.03 11.00 -22.87
CA VAL A 17 11.19 11.36 -21.73
C VAL A 17 11.21 10.19 -20.76
N VAL A 18 11.98 10.30 -19.67
CA VAL A 18 11.97 9.29 -18.60
C VAL A 18 10.64 9.44 -17.87
N ALA A 19 9.69 8.53 -18.13
CA ALA A 19 8.52 8.37 -17.28
C ALA A 19 9.03 7.99 -15.88
N LEU A 20 8.90 8.91 -14.91
CA LEU A 20 9.07 8.56 -13.51
C LEU A 20 7.91 7.64 -13.13
N ALA A 21 8.12 6.33 -13.28
CA ALA A 21 7.33 5.35 -12.57
C ALA A 21 7.52 5.67 -11.09
N ALA A 22 6.49 6.24 -10.44
CA ALA A 22 6.47 6.35 -8.99
C ALA A 22 6.82 4.98 -8.43
N PRO A 23 7.76 4.87 -7.46
CA PRO A 23 7.99 3.59 -6.83
C PRO A 23 6.64 3.18 -6.23
N ALA A 24 6.07 2.10 -6.74
CA ALA A 24 5.10 1.35 -5.96
C ALA A 24 5.90 0.91 -4.75
N SER A 25 5.83 1.69 -3.68
CA SER A 25 6.49 1.41 -2.41
C SER A 25 6.17 -0.04 -2.10
N ALA A 26 7.17 -0.91 -2.24
CA ALA A 26 6.99 -2.32 -1.93
C ALA A 26 6.53 -2.33 -0.47
N ALA A 27 5.26 -2.68 -0.25
CA ALA A 27 4.74 -2.83 1.09
C ALA A 27 5.71 -3.77 1.81
N PRO A 28 6.18 -3.42 3.02
CA PRO A 28 7.12 -4.27 3.73
C PRO A 28 6.53 -5.68 3.84
N ALA A 29 7.37 -6.71 3.81
CA ALA A 29 6.98 -8.12 3.85
C ALA A 29 6.38 -8.56 5.21
N GLY A 30 5.79 -7.63 5.95
CA GLY A 30 5.23 -7.80 7.29
C GLY A 30 4.24 -6.68 7.59
N SER A 31 3.87 -6.57 8.86
CA SER A 31 2.92 -5.56 9.29
C SER A 31 3.59 -4.21 9.54
N TYR A 32 2.91 -3.12 9.24
CA TYR A 32 3.45 -1.77 9.35
C TYR A 32 2.38 -0.74 9.70
N TRP A 33 2.78 0.35 10.34
CA TRP A 33 1.89 1.47 10.60
C TRP A 33 1.75 2.34 9.35
N SER A 34 0.52 2.64 8.97
CA SER A 34 0.20 3.51 7.85
C SER A 34 -1.03 4.34 8.12
N CYS A 35 -1.14 5.48 7.44
CA CYS A 35 -2.26 6.38 7.58
C CYS A 35 -3.40 6.05 6.61
N GLU A 36 -3.06 5.33 5.54
CA GLU A 36 -4.00 4.74 4.60
C GLU A 36 -3.97 3.22 4.71
N LEU A 37 -5.13 2.60 4.52
CA LEU A 37 -5.22 1.16 4.35
C LEU A 37 -5.22 0.84 2.84
N PRO A 38 -4.17 0.20 2.31
CA PRO A 38 -4.17 -0.22 0.91
C PRO A 38 -5.22 -1.32 0.65
N GLY A 39 -5.77 -1.32 -0.55
CA GLY A 39 -6.73 -2.35 -0.98
C GLY A 39 -6.12 -3.76 -0.91
N GLY A 40 -6.92 -4.72 -0.44
CA GLY A 40 -6.49 -6.12 -0.28
C GLY A 40 -5.73 -6.41 1.02
N TYR A 41 -5.39 -5.40 1.81
CA TYR A 41 -4.84 -5.58 3.14
C TYR A 41 -5.92 -5.51 4.22
N THR A 42 -5.57 -5.95 5.42
CA THR A 42 -6.35 -5.69 6.62
C THR A 42 -5.49 -4.95 7.64
N TYR A 43 -6.05 -4.66 8.81
CA TYR A 43 -5.31 -4.11 9.93
C TYR A 43 -5.75 -4.76 11.23
N THR A 44 -4.82 -4.81 12.20
CA THR A 44 -5.02 -5.51 13.48
C THR A 44 -5.04 -4.57 14.68
N ASP A 45 -4.59 -3.33 14.48
CA ASP A 45 -4.57 -2.27 15.48
C ASP A 45 -4.85 -0.92 14.78
N SER A 46 -5.40 0.03 15.52
CA SER A 46 -5.77 1.34 15.03
C SER A 46 -5.60 2.39 16.12
N GLY A 47 -5.10 3.56 15.74
CA GLY A 47 -4.84 4.68 16.65
C GLY A 47 -4.83 6.02 15.94
N ILE A 48 -4.61 7.10 16.69
CA ILE A 48 -4.59 8.46 16.17
C ILE A 48 -3.21 9.05 16.45
N THR A 49 -2.66 9.82 15.50
CA THR A 49 -1.42 10.58 15.69
C THR A 49 -1.55 11.95 15.06
N GLN A 50 -0.72 12.92 15.48
CA GLN A 50 -0.79 14.31 14.99
C GLN A 50 -0.56 14.45 13.48
N GLY A 51 0.02 13.44 12.82
CA GLY A 51 0.24 13.42 11.38
C GLY A 51 -0.88 12.75 10.57
N CYS A 52 -1.79 12.00 11.21
CA CYS A 52 -2.75 11.14 10.51
C CYS A 52 -4.08 11.04 11.28
N ALA A 53 -5.19 11.34 10.58
CA ALA A 53 -6.53 11.25 11.15
C ALA A 53 -6.81 9.85 11.70
N HIS A 54 -6.42 8.81 10.96
CA HIS A 54 -6.39 7.43 11.40
C HIS A 54 -5.03 6.82 11.10
N LEU A 55 -4.53 6.02 12.03
CA LEU A 55 -3.31 5.24 11.90
C LEU A 55 -3.69 3.77 12.03
N PHE A 56 -3.32 2.95 11.05
CA PHE A 56 -3.64 1.54 10.95
C PHE A 56 -2.36 0.71 11.02
N TYR A 57 -2.38 -0.35 11.81
CA TYR A 57 -1.34 -1.38 11.74
C TYR A 57 -1.71 -2.38 10.66
N VAL A 58 -1.32 -2.03 9.43
CA VAL A 58 -1.61 -2.75 8.19
C VAL A 58 -0.90 -4.09 8.19
N THR A 59 -1.64 -5.15 7.88
CA THR A 59 -1.18 -6.53 7.87
C THR A 59 -1.75 -7.25 6.65
N ALA A 60 -0.96 -8.10 6.00
CA ALA A 60 -1.47 -8.97 4.96
C ALA A 60 -2.47 -9.98 5.57
N PRO A 61 -3.66 -10.17 4.98
CA PRO A 61 -4.63 -11.08 5.55
C PRO A 61 -4.14 -12.51 5.50
N SER A 62 -4.47 -13.28 6.53
CA SER A 62 -4.15 -14.69 6.64
C SER A 62 -5.19 -15.40 7.50
N THR A 63 -5.43 -16.67 7.20
CA THR A 63 -6.32 -17.50 8.02
C THR A 63 -5.78 -17.60 9.45
N GLY A 64 -6.65 -17.44 10.44
CA GLY A 64 -6.30 -17.43 11.85
C GLY A 64 -5.83 -16.07 12.38
N LEU A 65 -5.77 -15.03 11.54
CA LEU A 65 -5.47 -13.67 11.97
C LEU A 65 -6.71 -13.01 12.58
N TRP A 66 -6.56 -12.38 13.75
CA TRP A 66 -7.58 -11.50 14.29
C TRP A 66 -7.43 -10.09 13.71
N ALA A 67 -8.38 -9.68 12.88
CA ALA A 67 -8.35 -8.42 12.17
C ALA A 67 -9.56 -7.55 12.49
N CYS A 68 -9.39 -6.23 12.37
CA CYS A 68 -10.45 -5.27 12.62
C CYS A 68 -11.47 -5.17 11.47
N TYR A 69 -11.11 -5.70 10.31
CA TYR A 69 -11.93 -5.73 9.11
C TYR A 69 -11.65 -7.02 8.32
N VAL A 70 -12.66 -7.52 7.63
CA VAL A 70 -12.58 -8.73 6.79
C VAL A 70 -12.37 -8.30 5.33
N PRO A 71 -11.18 -8.49 4.75
CA PRO A 71 -10.93 -8.11 3.36
C PRO A 71 -11.58 -9.06 2.36
N THR A 72 -11.71 -8.61 1.11
CA THR A 72 -12.25 -9.41 0.01
C THR A 72 -11.47 -10.71 -0.15
N GLY A 73 -12.19 -11.83 -0.34
CA GLY A 73 -11.58 -13.17 -0.40
C GLY A 73 -11.41 -13.84 0.96
N TYR A 74 -11.80 -13.17 2.05
CA TYR A 74 -11.84 -13.75 3.39
C TYR A 74 -13.26 -13.67 3.97
N THR A 75 -13.53 -14.59 4.88
CA THR A 75 -14.67 -14.62 5.79
C THR A 75 -14.16 -14.59 7.23
N HIS A 76 -15.06 -14.68 8.20
CA HIS A 76 -14.69 -14.81 9.61
C HIS A 76 -15.36 -16.01 10.26
N THR A 77 -14.65 -16.63 11.20
CA THR A 77 -15.15 -17.79 11.97
C THR A 77 -15.49 -17.45 13.41
N ALA A 78 -14.97 -16.34 13.93
CA ALA A 78 -15.24 -15.87 15.27
C ALA A 78 -15.17 -14.34 15.34
N VAL A 79 -15.85 -13.77 16.34
CA VAL A 79 -15.83 -12.34 16.66
C VAL A 79 -15.49 -12.18 18.13
N GLN A 80 -14.58 -11.28 18.46
CA GLN A 80 -14.25 -10.95 19.85
C GLN A 80 -14.26 -9.45 20.07
N ARG A 81 -14.54 -9.01 21.30
CA ARG A 81 -14.42 -7.61 21.70
C ARG A 81 -12.94 -7.25 21.88
N SER A 82 -12.51 -6.15 21.26
CA SER A 82 -11.16 -5.64 21.34
C SER A 82 -11.13 -4.13 21.16
N ASN A 83 -10.34 -3.44 21.98
CA ASN A 83 -10.11 -1.99 21.88
C ASN A 83 -9.15 -1.61 20.72
N LYS A 84 -8.56 -2.61 20.06
CA LYS A 84 -7.63 -2.44 18.94
C LYS A 84 -8.29 -1.83 17.70
N CYS A 85 -9.59 -2.04 17.53
CA CYS A 85 -10.34 -1.64 16.35
C CYS A 85 -11.21 -0.41 16.55
N TRP A 86 -11.00 0.29 17.68
CA TRP A 86 -11.79 1.43 18.16
C TRP A 86 -12.14 2.45 17.05
N LEU A 87 -11.23 2.73 16.12
CA LEU A 87 -11.45 3.73 15.07
C LEU A 87 -12.51 3.36 14.01
N ASN A 88 -12.90 2.09 13.89
CA ASN A 88 -13.96 1.69 12.96
C ASN A 88 -15.37 1.76 13.59
N GLY A 89 -15.50 2.43 14.75
CA GLY A 89 -16.75 2.42 15.52
C GLY A 89 -17.13 1.05 16.10
N SER A 90 -16.27 0.04 15.88
CA SER A 90 -16.46 -1.34 16.30
C SER A 90 -15.31 -1.74 17.20
N ASN A 91 -15.60 -1.98 18.47
CA ASN A 91 -14.63 -2.57 19.41
C ASN A 91 -14.58 -4.09 19.21
N SER A 92 -14.45 -4.55 17.97
CA SER A 92 -14.54 -5.96 17.61
C SER A 92 -13.47 -6.34 16.61
N GLN A 93 -12.84 -7.49 16.84
CA GLN A 93 -11.98 -8.19 15.89
C GLN A 93 -12.68 -9.42 15.35
N TYR A 94 -12.34 -9.78 14.12
CA TYR A 94 -12.86 -10.92 13.37
C TYR A 94 -11.72 -11.89 13.09
N LEU A 95 -11.93 -13.17 13.40
CA LEU A 95 -10.96 -14.22 13.12
C LEU A 95 -11.07 -14.62 11.66
N LEU A 96 -10.09 -14.26 10.85
CA LEU A 96 -10.13 -14.46 9.41
C LEU A 96 -10.02 -15.94 9.02
N ALA A 97 -10.77 -16.32 8.00
CA ALA A 97 -10.60 -17.56 7.27
C ALA A 97 -10.73 -17.30 5.77
N ALA A 98 -9.91 -17.94 4.94
CA ALA A 98 -10.03 -17.84 3.49
C ALA A 98 -11.39 -18.38 3.01
N VAL A 99 -11.96 -17.76 1.97
CA VAL A 99 -13.19 -18.19 1.29
C VAL A 99 -12.87 -19.12 0.14
#